data_AF-A0A2J8LNJ3-F1
#
_entry.id   AF-A0A2J8LNJ3-F1
#
_cell.length_a   1.000
_cell.length_b   1.000
_cell.length_c   1.000
_cell.angle_alpha   90.00
_cell.angle_beta   90.00
_cell.angle_gamma   90.00
#
_symmetry.space_group_name_H-M   'P 1'
#
loop_
_entity.id
_entity.type
_entity.pdbx_description
1 polymer ?
#
loop_
_entity_poly.entity_id
_entity_poly.type
_entity_poly.pdbx_seq_one_letter_code
_entity_poly.pdbx_strand_id
1 'polypeptide(L)'
;MLSDHSIRSFDDLQRLLHGDPGEEDGAELDLNMTRSHSGGELESLARGRRSLGSLTVAEPAMIAECKTRTEVFEISRRLIDRTNANFLVWPPCVEVQRCSGCCNNRNVQCRPTQVQLRPVQVRKIEIVRKKPIFKKATVTLEDH
;
A
#
# COMPACT_ATOMS: atom_id res chain seq x y z
N MET A 1 -4.46 -21.66 5.54
CA MET A 1 -4.00 -22.13 4.22
C MET A 1 -3.29 -21.03 3.44
N LEU A 2 -3.86 -19.84 3.18
CA LEU A 2 -3.11 -18.74 2.52
C LEU A 2 -2.24 -17.86 3.45
N SER A 3 -2.26 -18.10 4.77
CA SER A 3 -1.50 -17.31 5.75
C SER A 3 0.00 -17.55 5.72
N ASP A 4 0.42 -18.79 5.43
CA ASP A 4 1.79 -19.24 5.65
C ASP A 4 2.61 -19.20 4.35
N HIS A 5 1.96 -18.93 3.21
CA HIS A 5 2.60 -18.81 1.91
C HIS A 5 2.86 -17.35 1.55
N SER A 6 4.04 -17.05 1.02
CA SER A 6 4.41 -15.72 0.50
C SER A 6 3.87 -15.54 -0.93
N ILE A 7 2.68 -14.95 -1.07
CA ILE A 7 2.09 -14.60 -2.36
C ILE A 7 2.55 -13.20 -2.78
N ARG A 8 3.34 -13.09 -3.85
CA ARG A 8 3.86 -11.81 -4.35
C ARG A 8 3.44 -11.50 -5.79
N SER A 9 2.90 -12.49 -6.50
CA SER A 9 2.45 -12.38 -7.89
C SER A 9 1.16 -13.17 -8.15
N PHE A 10 0.53 -12.91 -9.31
CA PHE A 10 -0.58 -13.73 -9.78
C PHE A 10 -0.18 -15.20 -9.99
N ASP A 11 1.05 -15.45 -10.45
CA ASP A 11 1.58 -16.80 -10.65
C ASP A 11 1.71 -17.56 -9.32
N ASP A 12 2.16 -16.89 -8.24
CA ASP A 12 2.22 -17.50 -6.91
C ASP A 12 0.82 -17.90 -6.43
N LEU A 13 -0.16 -17.02 -6.64
CA LEU A 13 -1.55 -17.30 -6.29
C LEU A 13 -2.09 -18.48 -7.10
N GLN A 14 -1.83 -18.51 -8.41
CA GLN A 14 -2.27 -19.58 -9.29
C GLN A 14 -1.66 -20.92 -8.88
N ARG A 15 -0.36 -20.96 -8.56
CA ARG A 15 0.31 -22.18 -8.07
C ARG A 15 -0.26 -22.70 -6.76
N LEU A 16 -0.63 -21.81 -5.83
CA LEU A 16 -1.26 -22.21 -4.57
C LEU A 16 -2.68 -22.76 -4.77
N LEU A 17 -3.43 -22.22 -5.73
CA LEU A 17 -4.78 -22.68 -6.04
C LEU A 17 -4.81 -23.97 -6.87
N HIS A 18 -3.78 -24.19 -7.70
CA HIS A 18 -3.65 -25.37 -8.58
C HIS A 18 -2.63 -26.39 -8.03
N GLY A 19 -2.37 -26.37 -6.72
CA GLY A 19 -1.41 -27.26 -6.07
C GLY A 19 -1.86 -28.72 -6.07
N ASP A 20 -1.28 -29.48 -7.00
CA ASP A 20 -1.22 -30.93 -7.23
C ASP A 20 -2.57 -31.64 -7.54
N PRO A 21 -2.90 -31.94 -8.82
CA PRO A 21 -3.76 -33.08 -9.11
C PRO A 21 -2.92 -34.32 -8.75
N GLY A 22 -3.04 -34.76 -7.49
CA GLY A 22 -2.43 -36.01 -7.07
C GLY A 22 -2.87 -37.10 -8.02
N GLU A 23 -1.93 -37.59 -8.82
CA GLU A 23 -1.99 -38.80 -9.65
C GLU A 23 -3.42 -39.23 -10.04
N GLU A 24 -4.10 -38.47 -10.90
CA GLU A 24 -5.27 -38.99 -11.60
C GLU A 24 -4.79 -39.86 -12.77
N ASP A 25 -4.65 -41.15 -12.45
CA ASP A 25 -4.59 -42.26 -13.40
C ASP A 25 -5.72 -42.14 -14.44
N GLY A 26 -5.34 -42.27 -15.72
CA GLY A 26 -6.22 -42.72 -16.79
C GLY A 26 -7.16 -41.70 -17.43
N ALA A 27 -6.72 -41.12 -18.55
CA ALA A 27 -7.26 -41.41 -19.89
C ALA A 27 -7.02 -40.25 -20.86
N GLU A 28 -6.20 -40.50 -21.88
CA GLU A 28 -6.13 -39.70 -23.09
C GLU A 28 -7.50 -39.63 -23.77
N LEU A 29 -7.98 -38.44 -24.10
CA LEU A 29 -9.01 -38.26 -25.11
C LEU A 29 -8.61 -37.11 -26.04
N ASP A 30 -7.97 -37.49 -27.14
CA ASP A 30 -7.81 -36.70 -28.34
C ASP A 30 -9.17 -36.22 -28.87
N LEU A 31 -9.33 -34.91 -29.06
CA LEU A 31 -10.38 -34.36 -29.91
C LEU A 31 -9.80 -33.28 -30.84
N ASN A 32 -9.36 -33.73 -32.00
CA ASN A 32 -9.08 -32.90 -33.16
C ASN A 32 -10.22 -33.10 -34.17
N MET A 33 -11.09 -32.09 -34.40
CA MET A 33 -11.87 -31.96 -35.65
C MET A 33 -12.58 -30.59 -35.80
N THR A 34 -11.98 -29.70 -36.59
CA THR A 34 -12.55 -28.96 -37.73
C THR A 34 -13.91 -28.24 -37.62
N ARG A 35 -13.94 -26.91 -37.85
CA ARG A 35 -14.90 -26.26 -38.78
C ARG A 35 -14.53 -24.83 -39.17
N SER A 36 -14.21 -24.66 -40.44
CA SER A 36 -14.05 -23.40 -41.16
C SER A 36 -15.39 -22.66 -41.36
N HIS A 37 -15.38 -21.32 -41.24
CA HIS A 37 -16.35 -20.46 -41.90
C HIS A 37 -15.68 -19.18 -42.41
N SER A 38 -15.47 -19.13 -43.72
CA SER A 38 -15.19 -17.94 -44.52
C SER A 38 -16.50 -17.23 -44.85
N GLY A 39 -16.51 -15.89 -44.92
CA GLY A 39 -17.60 -15.18 -45.59
C GLY A 39 -17.69 -13.68 -45.30
N GLY A 40 -17.42 -12.87 -46.33
CA GLY A 40 -18.31 -11.75 -46.68
C GLY A 40 -17.90 -10.35 -46.22
N GLU A 41 -17.32 -9.62 -47.16
CA GLU A 41 -17.18 -8.17 -47.30
C GLU A 41 -18.29 -7.30 -46.67
N LEU A 42 -17.88 -6.22 -45.98
CA LEU A 42 -18.64 -4.97 -45.99
C LEU A 42 -17.65 -3.79 -45.98
N GLU A 43 -17.44 -3.21 -47.16
CA GLU A 43 -16.75 -1.95 -47.35
C GLU A 43 -17.52 -0.78 -46.71
N SER A 44 -16.79 0.31 -46.50
CA SER A 44 -17.28 1.67 -46.26
C SER A 44 -17.78 1.97 -44.83
N LEU A 45 -16.88 2.52 -44.03
CA LEU A 45 -16.90 3.94 -43.67
C LEU A 45 -15.60 4.24 -42.91
N ALA A 46 -14.66 4.89 -43.58
CA ALA A 46 -13.44 5.44 -42.97
C ALA A 46 -13.79 6.57 -41.99
N ARG A 47 -14.35 6.22 -40.83
CA ARG A 47 -14.33 7.09 -39.65
C ARG A 47 -12.91 7.04 -39.11
N GLY A 48 -12.21 8.15 -39.29
CA GLY A 48 -10.78 8.30 -38.98
C GLY A 48 -10.36 7.48 -37.77
N ARG A 49 -9.44 6.53 -38.02
CA ARG A 49 -8.60 5.95 -36.98
C ARG A 49 -7.85 7.13 -36.36
N ARG A 50 -8.43 7.72 -35.32
CA ARG A 50 -7.62 8.24 -34.23
C ARG A 50 -6.81 7.03 -33.81
N SER A 51 -5.52 6.99 -34.16
CA SER A 51 -4.59 6.09 -33.51
C SER A 51 -4.70 6.39 -32.02
N LEU A 52 -5.56 5.64 -31.33
CA LEU A 52 -5.42 5.44 -29.90
C LEU A 52 -4.00 4.92 -29.77
N GLY A 53 -3.13 5.76 -29.21
CA GLY A 53 -1.74 5.41 -28.97
C GLY A 53 -1.70 4.03 -28.34
N SER A 54 -0.75 3.21 -28.83
CA SER A 54 -0.34 1.90 -28.33
C SER A 54 -1.28 1.28 -27.30
N LEU A 55 -1.99 0.19 -27.64
CA LEU A 55 -2.62 -0.72 -26.67
C LEU A 55 -1.72 -0.81 -25.43
N THR A 56 -2.05 -0.07 -24.38
CA THR A 56 -1.20 0.01 -23.19
C THR A 56 -1.38 -1.33 -22.49
N VAL A 57 -0.38 -2.20 -22.60
CA VAL A 57 -0.34 -3.45 -21.85
C VAL A 57 -0.45 -3.07 -20.38
N ALA A 58 -1.51 -3.52 -19.71
CA ALA A 58 -1.72 -3.23 -18.30
C ALA A 58 -0.64 -3.96 -17.49
N GLU A 59 0.10 -3.23 -16.66
CA GLU A 59 1.06 -3.85 -15.75
C GLU A 59 0.33 -4.57 -14.61
N PRO A 60 0.81 -5.75 -14.19
CA PRO A 60 0.25 -6.46 -13.05
C PRO A 60 0.29 -5.60 -11.78
N ALA A 61 -0.79 -5.60 -11.01
CA ALA A 61 -0.82 -4.92 -9.72
C ALA A 61 0.13 -5.60 -8.72
N MET A 62 0.94 -4.79 -8.04
CA MET A 62 1.86 -5.26 -7.01
C MET A 62 1.26 -5.06 -5.62
N ILE A 63 1.33 -6.09 -4.77
CA ILE A 63 0.84 -5.99 -3.40
C ILE A 63 1.67 -4.98 -2.60
N ALA A 64 0.99 -4.15 -1.81
CA ALA A 64 1.65 -3.33 -0.80
C ALA A 64 2.09 -4.23 0.36
N GLU A 65 3.30 -4.78 0.31
CA GLU A 65 3.83 -5.68 1.33
C GLU A 65 3.79 -5.05 2.74
N CYS A 66 3.57 -5.89 3.77
CA CYS A 66 3.67 -5.49 5.17
C CYS A 66 5.12 -5.14 5.53
N LYS A 67 5.42 -3.85 5.65
CA LYS A 67 6.75 -3.33 6.02
C LYS A 67 6.65 -1.95 6.64
N THR A 68 7.74 -1.49 7.23
CA THR A 68 7.85 -0.11 7.72
C THR A 68 7.91 0.86 6.54
N ARG A 69 7.15 1.95 6.65
CA ARG A 69 7.15 3.08 5.73
C ARG A 69 7.13 4.37 6.52
N THR A 70 7.62 5.43 5.89
CA THR A 70 7.53 6.78 6.46
C THR A 70 6.09 7.27 6.43
N GLU A 71 5.58 7.63 7.60
CA GLU A 71 4.31 8.31 7.78
C GLU A 71 4.52 9.68 8.42
N VAL A 72 3.56 10.58 8.19
CA VAL A 72 3.56 11.92 8.79
C VAL A 72 2.85 11.86 10.15
N PHE A 73 3.56 12.25 11.20
CA PHE A 73 3.03 12.38 12.55
C PHE A 73 2.79 13.85 12.89
N GLU A 74 1.54 14.21 13.15
CA GLU A 74 1.16 15.53 13.64
C GLU A 74 1.48 15.65 15.15
N ILE A 75 2.27 16.65 15.52
CA ILE A 75 2.60 16.92 16.91
C ILE A 75 1.43 17.66 17.57
N SER A 76 0.56 16.90 18.23
CA SER A 76 -0.59 17.47 18.93
C SER A 76 -0.17 18.46 20.02
N ARG A 77 -0.81 19.63 20.06
CA ARG A 77 -0.64 20.64 21.12
C ARG A 77 -0.88 20.04 22.52
N ARG A 78 -1.84 19.12 22.64
CA ARG A 78 -2.18 18.42 23.89
C ARG A 78 -1.03 17.52 24.40
N LEU A 79 -0.14 17.07 23.52
CA LEU A 79 1.04 16.29 23.90
C LEU A 79 2.09 17.16 24.60
N ILE A 80 2.16 18.44 24.26
CA ILE A 80 3.14 19.39 24.79
C ILE A 80 2.65 20.06 26.06
N ASP A 81 1.42 20.58 26.05
CA ASP A 81 0.82 21.23 27.22
C ASP A 81 -0.70 21.11 27.14
N ARG A 82 -1.29 20.49 28.17
CA ARG A 82 -2.74 20.26 28.27
C ARG A 82 -3.49 21.40 28.92
N THR A 83 -2.78 22.30 29.59
CA THR A 83 -3.34 23.33 30.47
C THR A 83 -3.45 24.69 29.80
N ASN A 84 -2.57 24.96 28.84
CA ASN A 84 -2.50 26.24 28.15
C ASN A 84 -2.96 26.09 26.69
N ALA A 85 -3.63 27.10 26.12
CA ALA A 85 -3.99 27.13 24.70
C ALA A 85 -3.38 28.33 23.95
N ASN A 86 -2.56 29.13 24.61
CA ASN A 86 -1.90 30.33 24.07
C ASN A 86 -0.48 30.02 23.60
N PHE A 87 -0.30 28.94 22.84
CA PHE A 87 0.99 28.60 22.25
C PHE A 87 0.88 27.91 20.88
N LEU A 88 1.93 28.07 20.08
CA LEU A 88 2.16 27.36 18.82
C LEU A 88 3.28 26.33 18.96
N VAL A 89 3.33 25.38 18.04
CA VAL A 89 4.31 24.28 18.01
C VAL A 89 5.05 24.31 16.69
N TRP A 90 6.37 24.16 16.73
CA TRP A 90 7.20 24.08 15.52
C TRP A 90 8.30 23.01 15.63
N PRO A 91 8.45 22.11 14.63
CA PRO A 91 7.57 21.93 13.47
C PRO A 91 6.19 21.36 13.88
N PRO A 92 5.14 21.51 13.04
CA PRO A 92 3.82 20.94 13.33
C PRO A 92 3.77 19.42 13.07
N CYS A 93 4.58 18.92 12.13
CA CYS A 93 4.62 17.52 11.74
C CYS A 93 6.06 17.01 11.64
N VAL A 94 6.25 15.72 11.83
CA VAL A 94 7.53 15.01 11.70
C VAL A 94 7.32 13.65 11.03
N GLU A 95 8.39 13.08 10.50
CA GLU A 95 8.39 11.74 9.95
C GLU A 95 8.58 10.68 11.06
N VAL A 96 7.79 9.62 10.97
CA VAL A 96 7.88 8.41 11.79
C VAL A 96 7.86 7.17 10.92
N GLN A 97 8.45 6.08 11.39
CA GLN A 97 8.34 4.78 10.74
C GLN A 97 7.13 4.02 11.28
N ARG A 98 6.26 3.55 10.38
CA ARG A 98 5.07 2.78 10.74
C ARG A 98 4.92 1.56 9.85
N CYS A 99 4.61 0.42 10.46
CA CYS A 99 4.19 -0.77 9.74
C CYS A 99 2.88 -0.52 9.02
N SER A 100 2.91 -0.67 7.69
CA SER A 100 1.76 -0.52 6.81
C SER A 100 1.80 -1.60 5.72
N GLY A 101 0.70 -1.73 4.98
CA GLY A 101 0.56 -2.73 3.92
C GLY A 101 -0.42 -3.84 4.28
N CYS A 102 -0.52 -4.82 3.39
CA CYS A 102 -1.50 -5.89 3.45
C CYS A 102 -0.82 -7.24 3.69
N CYS A 103 -1.54 -8.12 4.40
CA CYS A 103 -1.24 -9.54 4.47
C CYS A 103 -2.11 -10.30 3.44
N ASN A 104 -1.78 -11.55 3.16
CA ASN A 104 -2.45 -12.36 2.13
C ASN A 104 -3.91 -12.71 2.48
N ASN A 105 -4.28 -12.65 3.75
CA ASN A 105 -5.65 -12.88 4.22
C ASN A 105 -6.01 -11.91 5.35
N ARG A 106 -7.32 -11.76 5.59
CA ARG A 106 -7.87 -10.84 6.60
C ARG A 106 -7.74 -11.32 8.05
N ASN A 107 -7.38 -12.59 8.27
CA ASN A 107 -7.19 -13.15 9.61
C ASN A 107 -5.81 -12.80 10.20
N VAL A 108 -4.90 -12.28 9.37
CA VAL A 108 -3.58 -11.77 9.79
C VAL A 108 -3.56 -10.25 9.61
N GLN A 109 -2.93 -9.56 10.56
CA GLN A 109 -2.77 -8.10 10.52
C GLN A 109 -1.29 -7.74 10.50
N CYS A 110 -0.94 -6.72 9.71
CA CYS A 110 0.40 -6.15 9.71
C CYS A 110 0.64 -5.44 11.04
N ARG A 111 1.59 -5.93 11.84
CA ARG A 111 1.91 -5.42 13.19
C ARG A 111 3.43 -5.25 13.36
N PRO A 112 3.88 -4.28 14.17
CA PRO A 112 5.29 -4.10 14.46
C PRO A 112 5.85 -5.28 15.26
N THR A 113 7.08 -5.68 14.94
CA THR A 113 7.83 -6.70 15.68
C THR A 113 8.81 -6.08 16.68
N GLN A 114 9.29 -4.86 16.38
CA GLN A 114 10.11 -4.03 17.26
C GLN A 114 9.52 -2.62 17.29
N VAL A 115 9.75 -1.89 18.37
CA VAL A 115 9.37 -0.48 18.48
C VAL A 115 10.53 0.29 19.10
N GLN A 116 10.87 1.44 18.51
CA GLN A 116 11.86 2.37 19.01
C GLN A 116 11.20 3.67 19.48
N LEU A 117 11.46 4.05 20.72
CA LEU A 117 11.07 5.35 21.25
C LEU A 117 12.17 6.38 20.97
N ARG A 118 11.85 7.40 20.16
CA ARG A 118 12.79 8.42 19.73
C ARG A 118 12.40 9.80 20.26
N PRO A 119 13.07 10.33 21.30
CA PRO A 119 12.82 11.67 21.78
C PRO A 119 13.34 12.73 20.79
N VAL A 120 12.51 13.71 20.48
CA VAL A 120 12.84 14.85 19.61
C VAL A 120 12.53 16.17 20.32
N GLN A 121 13.29 17.22 20.01
CA GLN A 121 13.04 18.57 20.53
C GLN A 121 12.20 19.36 19.55
N VAL A 122 11.14 19.99 20.05
CA VAL A 122 10.27 20.91 19.33
C VAL A 122 10.23 22.26 20.01
N ARG A 123 9.82 23.30 19.29
CA ARG A 123 9.64 24.65 19.84
C ARG A 123 8.19 24.86 20.26
N LYS A 124 7.99 25.22 21.53
CA LYS A 124 6.75 25.77 22.06
C LYS A 124 6.86 27.30 22.02
N ILE A 125 5.98 27.97 21.27
CA ILE A 125 5.99 29.42 21.10
C ILE A 125 4.76 29.97 21.84
N GLU A 126 4.94 30.41 23.07
CA GLU A 126 3.87 30.99 23.88
C GLU A 126 3.62 32.45 23.48
N ILE A 127 2.36 32.86 23.40
CA ILE A 127 1.97 34.24 23.07
C ILE A 127 1.47 34.91 24.34
N VAL A 128 2.31 35.74 24.95
CA VAL A 128 1.98 36.47 26.18
C VAL A 128 1.95 37.95 25.87
N ARG A 129 0.80 38.61 26.06
CA ARG A 129 0.61 40.05 25.77
C ARG A 129 1.10 40.42 24.35
N LYS A 130 0.72 39.62 23.35
CA LYS A 130 1.13 39.74 21.93
C LYS A 130 2.63 39.62 21.65
N LYS A 131 3.46 39.19 22.62
CA LYS A 131 4.89 38.93 22.43
C LYS A 131 5.16 37.42 22.44
N PRO A 132 5.96 36.89 21.49
CA PRO A 132 6.31 35.48 21.46
C PRO A 132 7.41 35.15 22.49
N ILE A 133 7.22 34.06 23.22
CA ILE A 133 8.20 33.47 24.14
C ILE A 133 8.54 32.07 23.64
N PHE A 134 9.81 31.83 23.32
CA PHE A 134 10.27 30.55 22.79
C PHE A 134 10.73 29.64 23.91
N LYS A 135 10.15 28.44 23.99
CA LYS A 135 10.53 27.37 24.89
C LYS A 135 10.81 26.10 24.09
N LYS A 136 11.63 25.22 24.65
CA LYS A 136 11.86 23.86 24.11
C LYS A 136 10.92 22.89 24.82
N ALA A 137 10.37 21.95 24.07
CA ALA A 137 9.63 20.81 24.61
C ALA A 137 10.19 19.53 23.98
N THR A 138 10.15 18.44 24.73
CA THR A 138 10.55 17.13 24.23
C THR A 138 9.29 16.33 23.91
N VAL A 139 9.25 15.77 22.70
CA VAL A 139 8.19 14.86 22.24
C VAL A 139 8.83 13.51 21.99
N THR A 140 8.23 12.43 22.50
CA THR A 140 8.71 11.06 22.23
C THR A 140 7.91 10.49 21.07
N LEU A 141 8.59 10.19 19.97
CA LEU A 141 8.01 9.53 18.81
C LEU A 141 8.13 8.01 18.96
N GLU A 142 7.20 7.30 18.35
CA GLU A 142 7.17 5.84 18.28
C GLU A 142 7.38 5.41 16.83
N ASP A 143 8.54 4.81 16.58
CA ASP A 143 8.92 4.23 15.30
C ASP A 143 8.78 2.70 15.38
N HIS A 144 8.12 2.10 14.39
CA HIS A 144 7.95 0.65 14.21
C HIS A 144 9.12 0.04 13.45
#